data_AF-F4QGD0-F1
#
_entry.id   AF-F4QGD0-F1
#
_cell.length_a   1.000
_cell.length_b   1.000
_cell.length_c   1.000
_cell.angle_alpha   90.00
_cell.angle_beta   90.00
_cell.angle_gamma   90.00
#
_symmetry.space_group_name_H-M   'P 1'
#
loop_
_entity.id
_entity.type
_entity.pdbx_description
1 polymer ?
#
loop_
_entity_poly.entity_id
_entity_poly.type
_entity_poly.pdbx_seq_one_letter_code
_entity_poly.pdbx_strand_id
1 'polypeptide(L)'
;MRGFHFAPLTPLKYGAILADPPWSYDMRTEDGYEKSPEKHYPTMSEAELKRLQVRLLAAPDCLLWMWTTFPHLPQALRVMESWGFSYKTGGSWTKIAGNGKICMGTGFIHRGAAELWLIGTLGRPAIGSRSIRNAIIARRREHSRKPAVARDMLQALRPDCYRAEIFAREPWEAGEVWGWETDKFGKEETPPTAPRSPLPVKKNGAGEETVRPSHKAWDGAELDFASFEGEPPVKTYRFDCAGKLVES
;
A
#
# COMPACT_ATOMS: atom_id res chain seq x y z
N MET A 1 17.42 19.91 3.16
CA MET A 1 16.52 18.93 2.50
C MET A 1 16.62 17.62 3.29
N ARG A 2 15.51 17.12 3.85
CA ARG A 2 15.49 15.80 4.49
C ARG A 2 15.51 14.72 3.40
N GLY A 3 16.28 13.66 3.63
CA GLY A 3 16.51 12.58 2.68
C GLY A 3 15.26 11.75 2.35
N PHE A 4 15.39 10.90 1.33
CA PHE A 4 14.37 9.93 0.93
C PHE A 4 14.05 8.95 2.07
N HIS A 5 12.80 8.90 2.51
CA HIS A 5 12.38 8.11 3.68
C HIS A 5 12.64 6.61 3.56
N PHE A 6 12.64 6.08 2.34
CA PHE A 6 12.59 4.63 2.11
C PHE A 6 13.91 4.03 1.63
N ALA A 7 15.04 4.73 1.79
CA ALA A 7 16.34 4.10 1.54
C ALA A 7 16.44 2.80 2.37
N PRO A 8 16.94 1.68 1.78
CA PRO A 8 17.63 1.57 0.50
C PRO A 8 16.74 1.25 -0.73
N LEU A 9 15.40 1.31 -0.61
CA LEU A 9 14.51 1.07 -1.73
C LEU A 9 14.80 2.02 -2.89
N THR A 10 14.54 1.56 -4.12
CA THR A 10 14.79 2.34 -5.33
C THR A 10 13.57 3.21 -5.67
N PRO A 11 13.72 4.54 -5.79
CA PRO A 11 12.63 5.40 -6.25
C PRO A 11 12.08 4.98 -7.62
N LEU A 12 10.78 5.16 -7.83
CA LEU A 12 10.02 5.01 -9.09
C LEU A 12 10.08 3.61 -9.73
N LYS A 13 10.41 2.58 -8.94
CA LYS A 13 10.66 1.22 -9.43
C LYS A 13 9.43 0.31 -9.37
N TYR A 14 8.56 0.48 -8.37
CA TYR A 14 7.65 -0.59 -7.98
C TYR A 14 6.28 -0.46 -8.64
N GLY A 15 5.84 -1.52 -9.34
CA GLY A 15 4.51 -1.64 -9.92
C GLY A 15 3.46 -2.22 -8.95
N ALA A 16 3.91 -2.61 -7.75
CA ALA A 16 3.08 -3.04 -6.63
C ALA A 16 3.74 -2.65 -5.30
N ILE A 17 2.97 -2.07 -4.38
CA ILE A 17 3.43 -1.72 -3.04
C ILE A 17 2.46 -2.34 -2.02
N LEU A 18 2.99 -3.07 -1.05
CA LEU A 18 2.26 -3.53 0.14
C LEU A 18 2.63 -2.61 1.31
N ALA A 19 1.64 -2.14 2.07
CA ALA A 19 1.86 -1.28 3.21
C ALA A 19 1.04 -1.77 4.42
N ASP A 20 1.68 -1.84 5.59
CA ASP A 20 1.01 -2.04 6.89
C ASP A 20 1.33 -0.85 7.82
N PRO A 21 0.71 0.33 7.60
CA PRO A 21 1.13 1.54 8.30
C PRO A 21 0.93 1.41 9.82
N PRO A 22 1.86 1.93 10.64
CA PRO A 22 1.80 1.81 12.09
C PRO A 22 0.89 2.88 12.69
N TRP A 23 -0.42 2.77 12.44
CA TRP A 23 -1.42 3.74 12.90
C TRP A 23 -1.35 3.99 14.42
N SER A 24 -1.25 5.25 14.85
CA SER A 24 -1.47 5.64 16.25
C SER A 24 -2.97 5.61 16.59
N TYR A 25 -3.31 5.17 17.80
CA TYR A 25 -4.69 5.18 18.25
C TYR A 25 -4.95 6.40 19.13
N ASP A 26 -5.94 7.22 18.77
CA ASP A 26 -6.49 8.20 19.70
C ASP A 26 -7.41 7.48 20.69
N MET A 27 -6.84 7.01 21.80
CA MET A 27 -7.60 6.30 22.83
C MET A 27 -8.39 7.28 23.70
N ARG A 28 -9.62 6.92 24.05
CA ARG A 28 -10.52 7.76 24.86
C ARG A 28 -10.14 7.85 26.34
N THR A 29 -9.31 6.93 26.83
CA THR A 29 -8.87 6.85 28.23
C THR A 29 -7.43 6.34 28.29
N GLU A 30 -6.70 6.70 29.35
CA GLU A 30 -5.33 6.23 29.59
C GLU A 30 -5.24 4.69 29.64
N ASP A 31 -6.22 4.01 30.26
CA ASP A 31 -6.32 2.55 30.29
C ASP A 31 -6.46 1.91 28.89
N GLY A 32 -6.94 2.68 27.90
CA GLY A 32 -7.00 2.23 26.51
C GLY A 32 -5.61 1.94 25.95
N TYR A 33 -4.61 2.73 26.33
CA TYR A 33 -3.23 2.55 25.87
C TYR A 33 -2.62 1.23 26.35
N GLU A 34 -3.18 0.58 27.37
CA GLU A 34 -2.70 -0.74 27.80
C GLU A 34 -2.87 -1.84 26.76
N LYS A 35 -3.86 -1.70 25.87
CA LYS A 35 -4.16 -2.66 24.79
C LYS A 35 -3.80 -2.09 23.41
N SER A 36 -3.16 -0.93 23.36
CA SER A 36 -2.76 -0.24 22.14
C SER A 36 -1.50 -0.87 21.53
N PRO A 37 -1.37 -0.90 20.19
CA PRO A 37 -0.12 -1.27 19.52
C PRO A 37 1.09 -0.42 19.93
N GLU A 38 0.88 0.77 20.48
CA GLU A 38 1.91 1.72 20.90
C GLU A 38 2.88 1.15 21.96
N LYS A 39 2.46 0.13 22.71
CA LYS A 39 3.35 -0.58 23.65
C LYS A 39 4.34 -1.54 22.96
N HIS A 40 4.15 -1.85 21.69
CA HIS A 40 4.90 -2.90 20.98
C HIS A 40 5.81 -2.39 19.87
N TYR A 41 5.52 -1.23 19.26
CA TYR A 41 6.34 -0.58 18.23
C TYR A 41 5.97 0.91 18.09
N PRO A 42 6.88 1.77 17.59
CA PRO A 42 6.56 3.17 17.30
C PRO A 42 5.39 3.29 16.33
N THR A 43 4.39 4.08 16.70
CA THR A 43 3.26 4.44 15.82
C THR A 43 3.48 5.79 15.17
N MET A 44 2.65 6.10 14.18
CA MET A 44 2.65 7.34 13.43
C MET A 44 1.24 7.91 13.37
N SER A 45 1.15 9.20 13.63
CA SER A 45 -0.06 10.00 13.41
C SER A 45 -0.43 10.07 11.93
N GLU A 46 -1.68 10.45 11.63
CA GLU A 46 -2.12 10.71 10.25
C GLU A 46 -1.19 11.71 9.54
N ALA A 47 -0.83 12.80 10.22
CA ALA A 47 0.03 13.83 9.66
C ALA A 47 1.44 13.30 9.33
N GLU A 48 2.00 12.43 10.17
CA GLU A 48 3.29 11.79 9.90
C GLU A 48 3.23 10.84 8.72
N LEU A 49 2.18 10.02 8.64
CA LEU A 49 1.98 9.10 7.52
C LEU A 49 1.82 9.85 6.19
N LYS A 50 1.05 10.95 6.18
CA LYS A 50 0.87 11.79 4.98
C LYS A 50 2.17 12.41 4.47
N ARG A 51 3.16 12.66 5.35
CA ARG A 51 4.47 13.22 4.96
C ARG A 51 5.40 12.21 4.29
N LEU A 52 5.08 10.92 4.34
CA LEU A 52 5.91 9.90 3.73
C LEU A 52 5.86 9.97 2.20
N GLN A 53 7.04 9.86 1.58
CA GLN A 53 7.22 9.98 0.13
C GLN A 53 6.84 8.69 -0.63
N VAL A 54 5.73 8.02 -0.29
CA VAL A 54 5.35 6.72 -0.87
C VAL A 54 5.15 6.83 -2.38
N ARG A 55 4.64 7.98 -2.85
CA ARG A 55 4.51 8.29 -4.28
C ARG A 55 5.83 8.12 -5.04
N LEU A 56 6.97 8.41 -4.40
CA LEU A 56 8.29 8.30 -5.01
C LEU A 56 8.80 6.87 -5.13
N LEU A 57 8.14 5.87 -4.53
CA LEU A 57 8.44 4.46 -4.76
C LEU A 57 7.77 3.92 -6.03
N ALA A 58 6.59 4.46 -6.35
CA ALA A 58 5.71 3.92 -7.37
C ALA A 58 6.21 4.18 -8.81
N ALA A 59 6.27 3.12 -9.61
CA ALA A 59 6.30 3.23 -11.07
C ALA A 59 5.01 3.92 -11.59
N PRO A 60 4.97 4.43 -12.85
CA PRO A 60 3.81 5.16 -13.38
C PRO A 60 2.47 4.43 -13.22
N ASP A 61 2.49 3.10 -13.40
CA ASP A 61 1.35 2.21 -13.17
C ASP A 61 1.62 1.31 -11.96
N CYS A 62 1.01 1.66 -10.83
CA CYS A 62 1.27 1.01 -9.55
C CYS A 62 -0.02 0.66 -8.82
N LEU A 63 -0.04 -0.52 -8.20
CA LEU A 63 -1.08 -0.94 -7.29
C LEU A 63 -0.57 -0.83 -5.85
N LEU A 64 -1.29 -0.10 -5.00
CA LEU A 64 -1.07 -0.06 -3.56
C LEU A 64 -2.06 -0.99 -2.87
N TRP A 65 -1.54 -1.96 -2.13
CA TRP A 65 -2.27 -2.73 -1.14
C TRP A 65 -1.93 -2.19 0.24
N MET A 66 -2.92 -1.66 0.96
CA MET A 66 -2.70 -1.05 2.28
C MET A 66 -3.60 -1.68 3.33
N TRP A 67 -2.99 -2.23 4.38
CA TRP A 67 -3.70 -2.72 5.56
C TRP A 67 -4.25 -1.57 6.40
N THR A 68 -5.42 -1.79 6.99
CA THR A 68 -6.03 -0.89 7.96
C THR A 68 -6.97 -1.65 8.90
N THR A 69 -7.45 -0.97 9.93
CA THR A 69 -8.49 -1.46 10.83
C THR A 69 -9.77 -0.68 10.60
N PHE A 70 -10.92 -1.20 11.04
CA PHE A 70 -12.19 -0.48 10.92
C PHE A 70 -12.14 0.95 11.49
N PRO A 71 -11.56 1.20 12.68
CA PRO A 71 -11.45 2.56 13.22
C PRO A 71 -10.58 3.50 12.37
N HIS A 72 -9.51 2.99 11.75
CA HIS A 72 -8.59 3.79 10.94
C HIS A 72 -9.03 3.90 9.48
N LEU A 73 -10.15 3.29 9.07
CA LEU A 73 -10.58 3.30 7.68
C LEU A 73 -10.70 4.73 7.09
N PRO A 74 -11.31 5.73 7.76
CA PRO A 74 -11.38 7.09 7.22
C PRO A 74 -9.99 7.74 7.07
N GLN A 75 -9.11 7.56 8.05
CA GLN A 75 -7.73 8.06 8.02
C GLN A 75 -6.92 7.39 6.90
N ALA A 76 -7.07 6.08 6.74
CA ALA A 76 -6.36 5.31 5.72
C ALA A 76 -6.72 5.81 4.32
N LEU A 77 -7.99 6.10 4.04
CA LEU A 77 -8.40 6.67 2.75
C LEU A 77 -7.71 8.01 2.47
N ARG A 78 -7.65 8.91 3.46
CA ARG A 78 -6.95 10.21 3.33
C ARG A 78 -5.44 10.06 3.18
N VAL A 79 -4.82 9.08 3.87
CA VAL A 79 -3.40 8.78 3.72
C VAL A 79 -3.11 8.22 2.33
N MET A 80 -3.93 7.29 1.83
CA MET A 80 -3.81 6.74 0.47
C MET A 80 -3.84 7.85 -0.59
N GLU A 81 -4.79 8.78 -0.44
CA GLU A 81 -4.92 9.93 -1.33
C GLU A 81 -3.68 10.84 -1.27
N SER A 82 -3.17 11.15 -0.07
CA SER A 82 -1.94 11.95 0.09
C SER A 82 -0.71 11.30 -0.53
N TRP A 83 -0.67 9.97 -0.59
CA TRP A 83 0.37 9.21 -1.27
C TRP A 83 0.20 9.17 -2.79
N GLY A 84 -0.85 9.81 -3.32
CA GLY A 84 -1.14 9.93 -4.74
C GLY A 84 -1.86 8.72 -5.35
N PHE A 85 -2.46 7.86 -4.53
CA PHE A 85 -3.21 6.70 -5.01
C PHE A 85 -4.71 6.94 -4.93
N SER A 86 -5.44 6.63 -6.00
CA SER A 86 -6.90 6.64 -5.97
C SER A 86 -7.43 5.30 -5.45
N TYR A 87 -8.23 5.33 -4.38
CA TYR A 87 -8.92 4.15 -3.88
C TYR A 87 -9.83 3.51 -4.95
N LYS A 88 -9.87 2.18 -4.99
CA LYS A 88 -10.70 1.40 -5.93
C LYS A 88 -11.59 0.38 -5.25
N THR A 89 -11.03 -0.41 -4.34
CA THR A 89 -11.75 -1.50 -3.67
C THR A 89 -11.00 -1.93 -2.41
N GLY A 90 -11.57 -2.82 -1.62
CA GLY A 90 -10.93 -3.40 -0.46
C GLY A 90 -11.45 -4.80 -0.17
N GLY A 91 -10.87 -5.42 0.85
CA GLY A 91 -11.31 -6.71 1.34
C GLY A 91 -11.07 -6.85 2.83
N SER A 92 -11.40 -8.03 3.36
CA SER A 92 -11.29 -8.31 4.78
C SER A 92 -10.57 -9.62 5.06
N TRP A 93 -9.69 -9.59 6.06
CA TRP A 93 -9.09 -10.77 6.64
C TRP A 93 -9.88 -11.14 7.90
N THR A 94 -10.74 -12.15 7.77
CA THR A 94 -11.40 -12.79 8.92
C THR A 94 -10.41 -13.67 9.65
N LYS A 95 -10.19 -13.36 10.92
CA LYS A 95 -9.26 -14.07 11.80
C LYS A 95 -9.95 -15.31 12.36
N ILE A 96 -9.37 -16.48 12.15
CA ILE A 96 -9.82 -17.74 12.76
C ILE A 96 -8.84 -18.21 13.84
N ALA A 97 -9.36 -18.85 14.89
CA ALA A 97 -8.56 -19.47 15.94
C ALA A 97 -8.07 -20.87 15.50
N GLY A 98 -7.22 -21.50 16.32
CA GLY A 98 -6.71 -22.86 16.05
C GLY A 98 -7.82 -23.90 15.85
N ASN A 99 -8.95 -23.71 16.55
CA ASN A 99 -10.15 -24.54 16.45
C ASN A 99 -11.10 -24.18 15.28
N GLY A 100 -10.68 -23.29 14.36
CA GLY A 100 -11.45 -22.90 13.18
C GLY A 100 -12.57 -21.88 13.43
N LYS A 101 -12.86 -21.52 14.70
CA LYS A 101 -13.88 -20.50 15.01
C LYS A 101 -13.34 -19.10 14.73
N ILE A 102 -14.22 -18.17 14.37
CA ILE A 102 -13.89 -16.76 14.21
C ILE A 102 -13.38 -16.19 15.54
N CYS A 103 -12.25 -15.49 15.50
CA CYS A 103 -11.67 -14.82 16.67
C CYS A 103 -12.55 -13.66 17.15
N MET A 104 -12.53 -13.43 18.45
CA MET A 104 -13.17 -12.28 19.08
C MET A 104 -12.11 -11.34 19.67
N GLY A 105 -11.79 -10.29 18.94
CA GLY A 105 -10.88 -9.23 19.34
C GLY A 105 -11.56 -8.11 20.12
N THR A 106 -10.79 -7.07 20.43
CA THR A 106 -11.30 -5.80 20.96
C THR A 106 -12.15 -5.07 19.92
N GLY A 107 -12.93 -4.09 20.37
CA GLY A 107 -13.67 -3.20 19.48
C GLY A 107 -14.58 -2.26 20.24
N PHE A 108 -15.03 -1.20 19.56
CA PHE A 108 -15.82 -0.12 20.17
C PHE A 108 -17.31 -0.45 20.21
N ILE A 109 -17.90 -0.78 19.05
CA ILE A 109 -19.32 -1.14 18.92
C ILE A 109 -19.45 -2.65 18.70
N HIS A 110 -18.80 -3.16 17.64
CA HIS A 110 -18.66 -4.60 17.40
C HIS A 110 -17.35 -5.13 17.97
N ARG A 111 -17.33 -6.41 18.35
CA ARG A 111 -16.08 -7.13 18.64
C ARG A 111 -15.33 -7.38 17.35
N GLY A 112 -14.06 -6.99 17.29
CA GLY A 112 -13.25 -7.10 16.07
C GLY A 112 -12.96 -8.55 15.70
N ALA A 113 -13.44 -8.99 14.55
CA ALA A 113 -13.17 -10.32 13.99
C ALA A 113 -12.28 -10.28 12.74
N ALA A 114 -12.14 -9.09 12.13
CA ALA A 114 -11.44 -8.92 10.88
C ALA A 114 -10.57 -7.65 10.86
N GLU A 115 -9.54 -7.70 10.01
CA GLU A 115 -8.79 -6.51 9.56
C GLU A 115 -9.12 -6.25 8.09
N LEU A 116 -8.94 -5.00 7.65
CA LEU A 116 -9.24 -4.59 6.28
C LEU A 116 -7.95 -4.42 5.49
N TRP A 117 -8.04 -4.60 4.19
CA TRP A 117 -7.09 -4.00 3.27
C TRP A 117 -7.81 -3.19 2.21
N LEU A 118 -7.11 -2.19 1.70
CA LEU A 118 -7.56 -1.29 0.66
C LEU A 118 -6.64 -1.44 -0.55
N ILE A 119 -7.23 -1.30 -1.74
CA ILE A 119 -6.54 -1.28 -3.02
C ILE A 119 -6.67 0.13 -3.58
N GLY A 120 -5.53 0.79 -3.72
CA GLY A 120 -5.36 2.04 -4.43
C GLY A 120 -4.58 1.84 -5.73
N THR A 121 -4.76 2.72 -6.70
CA THR A 121 -3.98 2.69 -7.94
C THR A 121 -3.41 4.06 -8.28
N LEU A 122 -2.18 4.05 -8.79
CA LEU A 122 -1.61 5.13 -9.57
C LEU A 122 -1.61 4.69 -11.03
N GLY A 123 -2.05 5.56 -11.94
CA GLY A 123 -2.17 5.21 -13.36
C GLY A 123 -3.21 4.12 -13.62
N ARG A 124 -2.90 3.21 -14.54
CA ARG A 124 -3.78 2.12 -15.00
C ARG A 124 -3.03 0.77 -14.97
N PRO A 125 -2.67 0.26 -13.78
CA PRO A 125 -1.93 -0.99 -13.66
C PRO A 125 -2.70 -2.17 -14.25
N ALA A 126 -2.04 -2.93 -15.12
CA ALA A 126 -2.59 -4.18 -15.66
C ALA A 126 -2.80 -5.21 -14.53
N ILE A 127 -3.97 -5.85 -14.50
CA ILE A 127 -4.30 -6.84 -13.46
C ILE A 127 -4.07 -8.24 -14.03
N GLY A 128 -3.15 -8.98 -13.42
CA GLY A 128 -2.76 -10.33 -13.84
C GLY A 128 -3.84 -11.38 -13.59
N SER A 129 -4.51 -11.32 -12.43
CA SER A 129 -5.61 -12.23 -12.09
C SER A 129 -6.84 -11.50 -11.59
N ARG A 130 -7.98 -11.75 -12.24
CA ARG A 130 -9.31 -11.25 -11.83
C ARG A 130 -10.08 -12.23 -10.95
N SER A 131 -9.54 -13.42 -10.67
CA SER A 131 -10.21 -14.44 -9.86
C SER A 131 -9.94 -14.30 -8.35
N ILE A 132 -9.09 -13.35 -7.97
CA ILE A 132 -8.72 -13.10 -6.58
C ILE A 132 -9.89 -12.44 -5.86
N ARG A 133 -10.38 -13.11 -4.81
CA ARG A 133 -11.52 -12.65 -4.01
C ARG A 133 -11.07 -11.65 -2.96
N ASN A 134 -11.97 -10.75 -2.58
CA ASN A 134 -11.74 -9.75 -1.54
C ASN A 134 -11.95 -10.28 -0.10
N ALA A 135 -11.59 -11.54 0.13
CA ALA A 135 -11.74 -12.19 1.43
C ALA A 135 -10.55 -13.11 1.71
N ILE A 136 -9.93 -12.94 2.88
CA ILE A 136 -8.96 -13.86 3.45
C ILE A 136 -9.57 -14.46 4.70
N ILE A 137 -9.59 -15.78 4.81
CA ILE A 137 -9.95 -16.49 6.05
C ILE A 137 -8.68 -17.23 6.48
N ALA A 138 -8.01 -16.71 7.50
CA ALA A 138 -6.71 -17.24 7.91
C ALA A 138 -6.49 -17.09 9.41
N ARG A 139 -5.65 -17.97 9.97
CA ARG A 139 -5.38 -18.01 11.41
C ARG A 139 -4.76 -16.71 11.90
N ARG A 140 -5.20 -16.23 13.07
CA ARG A 140 -4.48 -15.19 13.80
C ARG A 140 -3.11 -15.74 14.22
N ARG A 141 -2.04 -15.01 13.88
CA ARG A 141 -0.67 -15.32 14.29
C ARG A 141 -0.22 -14.35 15.40
N GLU A 142 1.04 -14.45 15.81
CA GLU A 142 1.67 -13.58 16.80
C GLU A 142 1.53 -12.10 16.40
N HIS A 143 1.50 -11.20 17.41
CA HIS A 143 1.56 -9.73 17.31
C HIS A 143 1.30 -9.14 15.91
N SER A 144 0.04 -8.87 15.56
CA SER A 144 -0.36 -8.19 14.30
C SER A 144 0.17 -8.80 12.99
N ARG A 145 0.80 -9.99 12.98
CA ARG A 145 1.41 -10.57 11.77
C ARG A 145 0.34 -10.87 10.72
N LYS A 146 0.37 -10.12 9.62
CA LYS A 146 -0.56 -10.24 8.49
C LYS A 146 -0.41 -11.61 7.81
N PRO A 147 -1.45 -12.15 7.17
CA PRO A 147 -1.40 -13.49 6.60
C PRO A 147 -0.55 -13.51 5.31
N ALA A 148 0.33 -14.51 5.17
CA ALA A 148 1.27 -14.62 4.04
C ALA A 148 0.56 -14.62 2.67
N VAL A 149 -0.66 -15.18 2.62
CA VAL A 149 -1.51 -15.21 1.41
C VAL A 149 -1.77 -13.83 0.81
N ALA A 150 -1.66 -12.74 1.58
CA ALA A 150 -1.81 -11.39 1.02
C ALA A 150 -0.67 -11.04 0.05
N ARG A 151 0.57 -11.47 0.34
CA ARG A 151 1.70 -11.33 -0.59
C ARG A 151 1.47 -12.16 -1.85
N ASP A 152 0.92 -13.35 -1.73
CA ASP A 152 0.60 -14.22 -2.87
C ASP A 152 -0.50 -13.62 -3.75
N MET A 153 -1.55 -13.08 -3.13
CA MET A 153 -2.61 -12.36 -3.83
C MET A 153 -2.06 -11.13 -4.54
N LEU A 154 -1.18 -10.36 -3.92
CA LEU A 154 -0.55 -9.21 -4.56
C LEU A 154 0.32 -9.63 -5.76
N GLN A 155 1.08 -10.72 -5.63
CA GLN A 155 1.88 -11.27 -6.73
C GLN A 155 0.99 -11.73 -7.89
N ALA A 156 -0.12 -12.41 -7.61
CA ALA A 156 -1.04 -12.84 -8.65
C ALA A 156 -1.81 -11.67 -9.29
N LEU A 157 -2.08 -10.59 -8.55
CA LEU A 157 -2.62 -9.34 -9.11
C LEU A 157 -1.60 -8.64 -10.01
N ARG A 158 -0.31 -8.67 -9.65
CA ARG A 158 0.78 -7.95 -10.34
C ARG A 158 2.03 -8.86 -10.53
N PRO A 159 1.94 -9.86 -11.43
CA PRO A 159 3.00 -10.85 -11.60
C PRO A 159 4.29 -10.25 -12.19
N ASP A 160 4.14 -9.35 -13.17
CA ASP A 160 5.25 -8.83 -13.98
C ASP A 160 5.69 -7.44 -13.54
N CYS A 161 6.02 -7.27 -12.26
CA CYS A 161 6.57 -6.01 -11.76
C CYS A 161 7.53 -6.18 -10.59
N TYR A 162 8.38 -5.18 -10.37
CA TYR A 162 9.04 -5.02 -9.08
C TYR A 162 8.02 -4.65 -8.01
N ARG A 163 8.21 -5.17 -6.82
CA ARG A 163 7.32 -4.97 -5.68
C ARG A 163 8.09 -4.65 -4.41
N ALA A 164 7.49 -3.83 -3.57
CA ALA A 164 8.02 -3.48 -2.27
C ALA A 164 6.98 -3.69 -1.18
N GLU A 165 7.42 -4.03 0.03
CA GLU A 165 6.62 -3.93 1.25
C GLU A 165 7.23 -2.88 2.17
N ILE A 166 6.43 -1.89 2.54
CA ILE A 166 6.80 -0.87 3.53
C ILE A 166 6.14 -1.17 4.88
N PHE A 167 6.87 -0.87 5.96
CA PHE A 167 6.56 -1.30 7.32
C PHE A 167 6.59 -2.82 7.52
N ALA A 168 7.42 -3.50 6.73
CA ALA A 168 7.59 -4.94 6.81
C ALA A 168 8.21 -5.37 8.15
N ARG A 169 7.82 -6.55 8.63
CA ARG A 169 8.38 -7.18 9.85
C ARG A 169 9.01 -8.54 9.59
N GLU A 170 8.97 -9.01 8.36
CA GLU A 170 9.58 -10.26 7.93
C GLU A 170 10.09 -10.11 6.49
N PRO A 171 11.18 -10.80 6.11
CA PRO A 171 11.69 -10.73 4.76
C PRO A 171 10.66 -11.25 3.75
N TRP A 172 10.79 -10.83 2.50
CA TRP A 172 9.96 -11.29 1.40
C TRP A 172 10.83 -11.68 0.21
N GLU A 173 10.91 -12.96 -0.13
CA GLU A 173 11.78 -13.39 -1.24
C GLU A 173 11.39 -12.74 -2.57
N ALA A 174 10.08 -12.57 -2.82
CA ALA A 174 9.58 -12.05 -4.07
C ALA A 174 9.56 -10.51 -4.16
N GLY A 175 9.97 -9.78 -3.12
CA GLY A 175 9.90 -8.32 -3.07
C GLY A 175 10.99 -7.68 -2.22
N GLU A 176 11.15 -6.37 -2.33
CA GLU A 176 12.05 -5.63 -1.44
C GLU A 176 11.27 -5.17 -0.20
N VAL A 177 11.92 -5.12 0.96
CA VAL A 177 11.26 -4.78 2.22
C VAL A 177 11.90 -3.54 2.84
N TRP A 178 11.08 -2.70 3.44
CA TRP A 178 11.50 -1.59 4.29
C TRP A 178 10.68 -1.62 5.57
N GLY A 179 11.33 -1.61 6.74
CA GLY A 179 10.63 -1.63 8.02
C GLY A 179 11.58 -1.78 9.20
N TRP A 180 11.05 -1.55 10.40
CA TRP A 180 11.84 -1.41 11.62
C TRP A 180 12.20 -2.75 12.30
N GLU A 181 11.75 -3.88 11.75
CA GLU A 181 11.89 -5.21 12.38
C GLU A 181 12.13 -6.35 11.37
N THR A 182 12.84 -6.13 10.25
CA THR A 182 12.95 -7.12 9.16
C THR A 182 13.61 -8.45 9.55
N ASP A 183 14.29 -8.51 10.70
CA ASP A 183 14.96 -9.71 11.23
C ASP A 183 14.16 -10.44 12.34
N LYS A 184 12.96 -9.97 12.70
CA LYS A 184 12.23 -10.44 13.88
C LYS A 184 11.56 -11.81 13.71
N PHE A 185 11.38 -12.27 12.48
CA PHE A 185 10.86 -13.61 12.17
C PHE A 185 11.79 -14.28 11.15
N GLY A 186 12.42 -15.39 11.55
CA GLY A 186 13.39 -16.13 10.74
C GLY A 186 12.79 -16.70 9.46
N LYS A 187 13.66 -16.94 8.46
CA LYS A 187 13.31 -17.48 7.14
C LYS A 187 12.70 -18.88 7.28
N GLU A 188 11.48 -19.08 6.79
CA GLU A 188 11.02 -20.41 6.38
C GLU A 188 11.59 -20.67 4.97
N GLU A 189 12.33 -21.76 4.81
CA GLU A 189 12.91 -22.17 3.53
C GLU A 189 11.79 -22.49 2.52
N THR A 190 11.78 -21.76 1.40
CA THR A 190 11.02 -22.13 0.21
C THR A 190 11.98 -22.31 -0.98
N PRO A 191 11.68 -23.23 -1.92
CA PRO A 191 12.60 -23.56 -3.01
C PRO A 191 12.78 -22.39 -3.99
N PRO A 192 13.95 -22.29 -4.66
CA PRO A 192 14.35 -21.12 -5.41
C PRO A 192 13.41 -20.83 -6.59
N THR A 193 12.98 -19.57 -6.70
CA THR A 193 12.24 -19.07 -7.88
C THR A 193 13.20 -18.65 -8.99
N ALA A 194 12.84 -18.96 -10.24
CA ALA A 194 13.63 -18.72 -11.44
C ALA A 194 13.92 -17.22 -11.71
N PRO A 195 15.04 -16.88 -12.39
CA PRO A 195 15.40 -15.51 -12.69
C PRO A 195 14.36 -14.80 -13.57
N ARG A 196 14.10 -13.53 -13.26
CA ARG A 196 13.12 -12.68 -13.95
C ARG A 196 13.68 -12.20 -15.29
N SER A 197 12.90 -12.37 -16.36
CA SER A 197 13.19 -11.75 -17.66
C SER A 197 12.89 -10.25 -17.63
N PRO A 198 13.66 -9.40 -18.35
CA PRO A 198 13.31 -8.01 -18.58
C PRO A 198 11.93 -7.88 -19.24
N LEU A 199 11.25 -6.76 -18.94
CA LEU A 199 9.98 -6.41 -19.58
C LEU A 199 10.12 -6.43 -21.11
N PRO A 200 9.19 -7.06 -21.85
CA PRO A 200 9.23 -7.03 -23.30
C PRO A 200 8.91 -5.62 -23.82
N VAL A 201 9.85 -5.03 -24.56
CA VAL A 201 9.59 -3.85 -25.40
C VAL A 201 8.83 -4.33 -26.63
N LYS A 202 7.54 -4.02 -26.74
CA LYS A 202 6.79 -4.27 -27.98
C LYS A 202 7.23 -3.29 -29.06
N LYS A 203 7.83 -3.81 -30.14
CA LYS A 203 7.91 -3.11 -31.43
C LYS A 203 6.64 -3.43 -32.22
N ASN A 204 5.96 -2.42 -32.75
CA ASN A 204 4.86 -2.62 -33.68
C ASN A 204 5.42 -2.65 -35.11
N GLY A 205 5.09 -3.71 -35.86
CA GLY A 205 5.38 -3.85 -37.28
C GLY A 205 4.20 -3.37 -38.12
N ALA A 206 4.09 -2.05 -38.27
CA ALA A 206 3.35 -1.34 -39.33
C ALA A 206 3.36 0.13 -38.93
N GLY A 207 4.06 0.96 -39.68
CA GLY A 207 4.24 2.38 -39.40
C GLY A 207 2.99 3.23 -39.69
N GLU A 208 1.90 2.98 -38.98
CA GLU A 208 0.72 3.87 -38.95
C GLU A 208 -0.02 3.75 -37.62
N GLU A 209 -0.21 4.90 -36.96
CA GLU A 209 -0.84 5.01 -35.65
C GLU A 209 -2.27 5.51 -35.83
N THR A 210 -3.28 4.65 -35.64
CA THR A 210 -4.66 5.10 -35.49
C THR A 210 -5.30 4.47 -34.25
N VAL A 211 -5.49 5.29 -33.22
CA VAL A 211 -6.35 4.99 -32.07
C VAL A 211 -7.75 5.50 -32.40
N ARG A 212 -8.75 4.61 -32.44
CA ARG A 212 -10.16 5.03 -32.45
C ARG A 212 -10.54 5.53 -31.05
N PRO A 213 -11.08 6.74 -30.89
CA PRO A 213 -11.56 7.21 -29.60
C PRO A 213 -12.96 6.65 -29.34
N SER A 214 -13.18 6.10 -28.15
CA SER A 214 -14.53 6.04 -27.59
C SER A 214 -14.57 6.84 -26.30
N HIS A 215 -15.47 7.81 -26.31
CA HIS A 215 -15.55 8.94 -25.41
C HIS A 215 -16.18 8.55 -24.06
N LYS A 216 -15.50 8.88 -22.97
CA LYS A 216 -15.87 10.02 -22.13
C LYS A 216 -14.59 10.69 -21.68
N ALA A 217 -14.37 11.92 -22.17
CA ALA A 217 -13.36 12.81 -21.64
C ALA A 217 -13.65 13.00 -20.15
N TRP A 218 -12.59 12.93 -19.36
CA TRP A 218 -12.63 13.42 -17.99
C TRP A 218 -12.48 14.94 -18.13
N ASP A 219 -13.62 15.64 -18.10
CA ASP A 219 -13.68 17.08 -18.19
C ASP A 219 -12.99 17.64 -16.94
N GLY A 220 -11.86 18.33 -17.15
CA GLY A 220 -10.95 18.75 -16.11
C GLY A 220 -11.62 19.65 -15.08
N ALA A 221 -12.20 19.05 -14.04
CA ALA A 221 -12.39 19.72 -12.78
C ALA A 221 -10.99 20.04 -12.25
N GLU A 222 -10.57 21.29 -12.45
CA GLU A 222 -9.60 21.95 -11.60
C GLU A 222 -9.94 21.57 -10.16
N LEU A 223 -9.07 20.80 -9.52
CA LEU A 223 -9.11 20.66 -8.08
C LEU A 223 -8.73 22.04 -7.54
N ASP A 224 -9.74 22.80 -7.13
CA ASP A 224 -9.56 24.04 -6.40
C ASP A 224 -8.94 23.70 -5.02
N PHE A 225 -7.62 23.86 -4.94
CA PHE A 225 -6.86 23.71 -3.70
C PHE A 225 -6.99 24.93 -2.77
N ALA A 226 -7.79 25.96 -3.11
CA ALA A 226 -7.77 27.25 -2.44
C ALA A 226 -8.68 27.39 -1.20
N SER A 227 -9.29 26.32 -0.67
CA SER A 227 -10.19 26.43 0.50
C SER A 227 -9.71 25.72 1.76
N PHE A 228 -8.39 25.57 1.94
CA PHE A 228 -7.78 25.31 3.25
C PHE A 228 -6.98 26.53 3.71
N GLU A 229 -7.66 27.51 4.30
CA GLU A 229 -6.99 28.62 4.98
C GLU A 229 -6.19 28.07 6.17
N GLY A 230 -4.85 28.12 6.08
CA GLY A 230 -3.95 27.93 7.23
C GLY A 230 -2.72 27.04 7.04
N GLU A 231 -2.54 26.33 5.92
CA GLU A 231 -1.32 25.53 5.68
C GLU A 231 -0.28 26.29 4.83
N PRO A 232 1.03 26.14 5.11
CA PRO A 232 2.08 26.71 4.27
C PRO A 232 2.01 26.09 2.86
N PRO A 233 2.37 26.84 1.80
CA PRO A 233 2.15 26.40 0.42
C PRO A 233 2.79 25.04 0.15
N VAL A 234 1.97 24.08 -0.27
CA VAL A 234 2.42 22.77 -0.73
C VAL A 234 3.16 22.98 -2.05
N LYS A 235 4.47 22.74 -2.03
CA LYS A 235 5.28 22.74 -3.26
C LYS A 235 4.84 21.60 -4.15
N THR A 236 4.30 21.91 -5.32
CA THR A 236 4.01 20.95 -6.38
C THR A 236 5.24 20.75 -7.26
N TYR A 237 5.43 19.53 -7.77
CA TYR A 237 6.57 19.19 -8.63
C TYR A 237 6.08 18.52 -9.90
N ARG A 238 6.73 18.83 -11.02
CA ARG A 238 6.49 18.21 -12.32
C ARG A 238 7.80 17.71 -12.93
N PHE A 239 7.73 16.82 -13.90
CA PHE A 239 8.88 16.49 -14.73
C PHE A 239 8.88 17.38 -15.97
N ASP A 240 10.03 17.96 -16.30
CA ASP A 240 10.21 18.66 -17.56
C ASP A 240 10.31 17.66 -18.73
N CYS A 241 10.36 18.19 -19.96
CA CYS A 241 10.52 17.39 -21.17
C CYS A 241 11.83 16.60 -21.24
N ALA A 242 12.80 16.88 -20.35
CA ALA A 242 14.04 16.14 -20.20
C ALA A 242 13.98 15.09 -19.05
N GLY A 243 12.83 14.93 -18.40
CA GLY A 243 12.65 13.97 -17.31
C GLY A 243 13.29 14.40 -15.99
N LYS A 244 13.60 15.69 -15.81
CA LYS A 244 14.11 16.24 -14.55
C LYS A 244 12.96 16.74 -13.69
N LEU A 245 12.99 16.40 -12.39
CA LEU A 245 12.01 16.90 -11.42
C LEU A 245 12.25 18.41 -11.20
N VAL A 246 11.23 19.22 -11.46
CA VAL A 246 11.24 20.67 -11.28
C VAL A 246 10.06 21.10 -10.40
N GLU A 247 10.29 22.09 -9.54
CA GLU A 247 9.23 22.73 -8.73
C GLU A 247 8.34 23.54 -9.69
N SER A 248 7.02 23.37 -9.59
CA SER A 248 6.04 24.03 -10.45
C SER A 248 5.52 25.31 -9.83
#